data_AF-Q30YH9-F1
#
_entry.id   AF-Q30YH9-F1
#
_cell.length_a   1.000
_cell.length_b   1.000
_cell.length_c   1.000
_cell.angle_alpha   90.00
_cell.angle_beta   90.00
_cell.angle_gamma   90.00
#
_symmetry.space_group_name_H-M   'P 1'
#
loop_
_entity.id
_entity.type
_entity.pdbx_description
1 polymer ?
#
loop_
_entity_poly.entity_id
_entity_poly.type
_entity_poly.pdbx_seq_one_letter_code
_entity_poly.pdbx_strand_id
1 'polypeptide(L)'
;MKDYLGQASGSNAQGVVYFLYHDNCAEQMPRTYSDPLELLGDMTLLRLSEEQKAALRTILHREIAENGAEAVWRSRAYRKNIIHSFGRIV
;
A
#
# COMPACT_ATOMS: atom_id res chain seq x y z
N MET A 1 6.26 3.00 -12.24
CA MET A 1 5.88 1.92 -11.31
C MET A 1 6.84 2.01 -10.13
N LYS A 2 6.37 2.27 -8.90
CA LYS A 2 7.26 2.33 -7.72
C LYS A 2 7.77 0.94 -7.38
N ASP A 3 9.06 0.83 -7.07
CA ASP A 3 9.69 -0.44 -6.71
C ASP A 3 9.47 -0.76 -5.22
N TYR A 4 8.29 -1.30 -4.92
CA TYR A 4 7.96 -1.72 -3.56
C TYR A 4 8.75 -2.93 -3.09
N LEU A 5 9.32 -3.72 -4.02
CA LEU A 5 10.17 -4.86 -3.67
C LEU A 5 11.48 -4.36 -3.09
N GLY A 6 12.12 -3.38 -3.74
CA GLY A 6 13.34 -2.75 -3.24
C GLY A 6 13.21 -2.21 -1.82
N GLN A 7 12.06 -1.61 -1.50
CA GLN A 7 11.76 -1.12 -0.14
C GLN A 7 11.52 -2.25 0.86
N ALA A 8 10.88 -3.35 0.44
CA ALA A 8 10.63 -4.51 1.28
C ALA A 8 11.90 -5.37 1.51
N SER A 9 12.81 -5.42 0.54
CA SER A 9 13.95 -6.34 0.46
C SER A 9 15.16 -5.98 1.34
N GLY A 10 15.06 -5.01 2.24
CA GLY A 10 16.15 -4.57 3.15
C GLY A 10 16.71 -5.64 4.11
N SER A 11 16.30 -6.90 3.97
CA SER A 11 16.89 -8.06 4.64
C SER A 11 17.15 -9.13 3.57
N ASN A 12 18.38 -9.65 3.48
CA ASN A 12 18.88 -10.68 2.55
C ASN A 12 18.14 -12.05 2.59
N ALA A 13 16.84 -12.07 2.89
CA ALA A 13 16.00 -13.24 2.96
C ALA A 13 15.23 -13.40 1.65
N GLN A 14 15.27 -14.61 1.08
CA GLN A 14 14.31 -15.01 0.04
C GLN A 14 12.90 -14.87 0.62
N GLY A 15 12.12 -13.94 0.07
CA GLY A 15 10.77 -13.61 0.53
C GLY A 15 9.71 -14.26 -0.34
N VAL A 16 8.73 -14.92 0.27
CA VAL A 16 7.52 -15.39 -0.44
C VAL A 16 6.47 -14.30 -0.36
N VAL A 17 5.98 -13.83 -1.50
CA VAL A 17 4.85 -12.88 -1.57
C VAL A 17 3.55 -13.68 -1.73
N TYR A 18 2.64 -13.53 -0.77
CA TYR A 18 1.29 -14.05 -0.86
C TYR A 18 0.35 -12.98 -1.43
N PHE A 19 -0.29 -13.30 -2.55
CA PHE A 19 -1.28 -12.43 -3.18
C PHE A 19 -2.67 -12.74 -2.62
N LEU A 20 -3.12 -11.94 -1.65
CA LEU A 20 -4.47 -12.01 -1.09
C LEU A 20 -5.36 -10.89 -1.64
N TYR A 21 -4.77 -9.72 -1.89
CA TYR A 21 -5.43 -8.59 -2.50
C TYR A 21 -5.30 -8.69 -4.01
N HIS A 22 -6.45 -8.86 -4.66
CA HIS A 22 -6.54 -8.76 -6.10
C HIS A 22 -6.88 -7.31 -6.44
N ASP A 23 -6.37 -6.81 -7.55
CA ASP A 23 -6.83 -5.53 -8.09
C ASP A 23 -8.25 -5.78 -8.61
N ASN A 24 -9.21 -5.70 -7.69
CA ASN A 24 -10.59 -6.01 -8.02
C ASN A 24 -11.06 -4.88 -8.92
N CYS A 25 -11.32 -5.19 -10.20
CA CYS A 25 -11.80 -4.21 -11.18
C CYS A 25 -13.13 -3.54 -10.76
N ALA A 26 -13.80 -4.06 -9.73
CA ALA A 26 -15.00 -3.48 -9.14
C ALA A 26 -14.74 -2.30 -8.16
N GLU A 27 -13.54 -2.19 -7.57
CA GLU A 27 -13.22 -1.05 -6.70
C GLU A 27 -12.94 0.17 -7.57
N GLN A 28 -13.74 1.21 -7.39
CA GLN A 28 -13.52 2.50 -8.03
C GLN A 28 -12.63 3.36 -7.15
N MET A 29 -11.72 4.10 -7.78
CA MET A 29 -10.95 5.12 -7.08
C MET A 29 -11.91 6.13 -6.44
N PRO A 30 -11.74 6.46 -5.15
CA PRO A 30 -12.58 7.46 -4.51
C PRO A 30 -12.42 8.81 -5.23
N ARG A 31 -13.54 9.46 -5.56
CA ARG A 31 -13.56 10.77 -6.24
C ARG A 31 -13.01 11.89 -5.35
N THR A 32 -13.13 11.71 -4.04
CA THR A 32 -12.62 12.60 -3.00
C THR A 32 -12.19 11.72 -1.83
N TYR A 33 -11.11 12.09 -1.14
CA TYR A 33 -10.63 11.40 0.05
C TYR A 33 -10.09 12.43 1.05
N SER A 34 -10.26 12.16 2.34
CA SER A 34 -9.79 13.03 3.44
C SER A 34 -8.53 12.47 4.11
N ASP A 35 -8.43 11.13 4.18
CA ASP A 35 -7.26 10.40 4.63
C ASP A 35 -6.62 9.69 3.42
N PRO A 36 -5.31 9.83 3.16
CA PRO A 36 -4.60 9.09 2.12
C PRO A 36 -4.81 7.57 2.17
N LEU A 37 -5.06 7.01 3.35
CA LEU A 37 -5.33 5.58 3.51
C LEU A 37 -6.58 5.12 2.76
N GLU A 38 -7.53 6.01 2.48
CA GLU A 38 -8.72 5.70 1.68
C GLU A 38 -8.35 5.27 0.26
N LEU A 39 -7.20 5.71 -0.27
CA LEU A 39 -6.69 5.28 -1.58
C LEU A 39 -6.21 3.83 -1.59
N LEU A 40 -6.06 3.19 -0.42
CA LEU A 40 -5.72 1.77 -0.35
C LEU A 40 -6.95 0.86 -0.39
N GLY A 41 -8.16 1.43 -0.33
CA GLY A 41 -9.42 0.67 -0.26
C GLY A 41 -9.50 -0.14 1.04
N ASP A 42 -10.09 -1.33 0.98
CA ASP A 42 -10.14 -2.21 2.15
C ASP A 42 -8.74 -2.70 2.57
N MET A 43 -8.40 -2.47 3.84
CA MET A 43 -7.13 -2.85 4.49
C MET A 43 -7.33 -3.73 5.73
N THR A 44 -8.54 -4.22 5.99
CA THR A 44 -8.88 -4.96 7.22
C THR A 44 -7.97 -6.18 7.46
N LEU A 45 -7.55 -6.88 6.40
CA LEU A 45 -6.65 -8.03 6.53
C LEU A 45 -5.19 -7.64 6.83
N LEU A 46 -4.79 -6.37 6.70
CA LEU A 46 -3.42 -5.94 7.02
C LEU A 46 -3.16 -5.90 8.53
N ARG A 47 -4.22 -5.77 9.36
CA ARG A 47 -4.12 -5.72 10.83
C ARG A 47 -3.05 -4.75 11.35
N LEU A 48 -2.92 -3.58 10.71
CA LEU A 48 -1.91 -2.58 11.05
C LEU A 48 -2.19 -1.93 12.40
N SER A 49 -1.14 -1.72 13.20
CA SER A 49 -1.20 -0.87 14.39
C SER A 49 -1.42 0.60 14.01
N GLU A 50 -1.85 1.43 14.96
CA GLU A 50 -2.01 2.87 14.71
C GLU A 50 -0.69 3.56 14.33
N GLU A 51 0.43 3.12 14.90
CA GLU A 51 1.78 3.61 14.53
C GLU A 51 2.11 3.26 13.06
N GLN A 52 1.82 2.03 12.64
CA GLN A 52 2.01 1.58 11.27
C GLN A 52 1.11 2.36 10.29
N LYS A 53 -0.15 2.63 10.67
CA LYS A 53 -1.06 3.47 9.88
C LYS A 53 -0.54 4.91 9.77
N ALA A 54 0.01 5.49 10.84
CA ALA A 54 0.59 6.84 10.82
C ALA A 54 1.84 6.91 9.91
N ALA A 55 2.71 5.91 9.96
CA ALA A 55 3.85 5.80 9.06
C ALA A 55 3.39 5.68 7.60
N LEU A 56 2.39 4.84 7.33
CA LEU A 56 1.83 4.65 6.00
C LEU A 56 1.19 5.93 5.46
N ARG A 57 0.44 6.69 6.28
CA ARG A 57 -0.09 8.01 5.91
C ARG A 57 1.01 8.96 5.46
N THR A 58 2.11 9.02 6.20
CA THR A 58 3.26 9.88 5.88
C THR A 58 3.85 9.52 4.52
N ILE A 59 4.03 8.22 4.26
CA ILE A 59 4.50 7.72 2.97
C ILE A 59 3.52 8.13 1.87
N LEU A 60 2.24 7.79 2.00
CA LEU A 60 1.21 8.07 0.99
C LEU A 60 1.08 9.56 0.68
N HIS A 61 1.11 10.43 1.69
CA HIS A 61 1.09 11.89 1.47
C HIS A 61 2.23 12.34 0.56
N ARG A 62 3.44 11.86 0.83
CA ARG A 62 4.60 12.15 -0.02
C ARG A 62 4.41 11.61 -1.43
N GLU A 63 3.92 10.38 -1.58
CA GLU A 63 3.74 9.79 -2.91
C GLU A 63 2.66 10.47 -3.73
N ILE A 64 1.56 10.87 -3.10
CA ILE A 64 0.49 11.65 -3.72
C ILE A 64 1.04 12.98 -4.23
N ALA A 65 1.87 13.66 -3.42
CA ALA A 65 2.49 14.91 -3.82
C ALA A 65 3.47 14.72 -5.00
N GLU A 66 4.21 13.61 -5.02
CA GLU A 66 5.21 13.31 -6.07
C GLU A 66 4.60 12.77 -7.37
N ASN A 67 3.59 11.89 -7.28
CA ASN A 67 3.13 11.05 -8.40
C ASN A 67 1.62 11.11 -8.64
N GLY A 68 0.87 11.81 -7.78
CA GLY A 68 -0.58 11.89 -7.84
C GLY A 68 -1.29 10.70 -7.19
N ALA A 69 -2.54 10.95 -6.77
CA ALA A 69 -3.38 9.96 -6.09
C ALA A 69 -3.70 8.73 -6.96
N GLU A 70 -3.81 8.91 -8.28
CA GLU A 70 -4.12 7.82 -9.21
C GLU A 70 -3.00 6.77 -9.25
N ALA A 71 -1.73 7.20 -9.20
CA ALA A 71 -0.60 6.27 -9.18
C ALA A 71 -0.59 5.41 -7.90
N VAL A 72 -0.94 6.02 -6.77
CA VAL A 72 -1.10 5.32 -5.48
C VAL A 72 -2.25 4.33 -5.57
N TRP A 73 -3.42 4.76 -6.06
CA TRP A 73 -4.60 3.90 -6.24
C TRP A 73 -4.31 2.68 -7.12
N ARG A 74 -3.67 2.89 -8.27
CA ARG A 74 -3.34 1.81 -9.23
C ARG A 74 -2.32 0.80 -8.69
N SER A 75 -1.60 1.12 -7.62
CA SER A 75 -0.62 0.22 -7.00
C SER A 75 -1.06 -0.34 -5.65
N ARG A 76 -2.27 -0.01 -5.19
CA ARG A 76 -2.77 -0.38 -3.86
C ARG A 76 -2.75 -1.89 -3.60
N ALA A 77 -3.26 -2.70 -4.52
CA ALA A 77 -3.36 -4.15 -4.32
C ALA A 77 -1.97 -4.77 -4.14
N TYR A 78 -1.02 -4.36 -4.97
CA TYR A 78 0.36 -4.80 -4.89
C TYR A 78 1.01 -4.42 -3.56
N ARG A 79 0.92 -3.14 -3.17
CA ARG A 79 1.42 -2.66 -1.87
C ARG A 79 0.79 -3.43 -0.70
N LYS A 80 -0.53 -3.63 -0.70
CA LYS A 80 -1.22 -4.38 0.36
C LYS A 80 -0.70 -5.81 0.47
N ASN A 81 -0.41 -6.48 -0.64
CA ASN A 81 0.20 -7.82 -0.64
C ASN A 81 1.62 -7.82 -0.05
N ILE A 82 2.43 -6.80 -0.36
CA ILE A 82 3.77 -6.67 0.22
C ILE A 82 3.68 -6.43 1.74
N ILE A 83 2.84 -5.50 2.17
CA ILE A 83 2.62 -5.21 3.60
C ILE A 83 2.16 -6.48 4.34
N HIS A 84 1.19 -7.20 3.77
CA HIS A 84 0.71 -8.44 4.36
C HIS A 84 1.79 -9.52 4.43
N SER A 85 2.55 -9.71 3.35
CA SER A 85 3.53 -10.80 3.25
C SER A 85 4.77 -10.58 4.11
N PHE A 86 5.21 -9.33 4.25
CA PHE A 86 6.46 -8.98 4.95
C PHE A 86 6.25 -8.30 6.30
N GLY A 87 5.02 -7.89 6.64
CA GLY A 87 4.73 -7.11 7.85
C GLY A 87 5.39 -5.71 7.85
N ARG A 88 5.88 -5.24 6.70
CA ARG A 88 6.61 -3.99 6.54
C ARG A 88 5.76 -2.96 5.81
N ILE A 89 5.81 -1.72 6.30
CA ILE A 89 5.19 -0.57 5.64
C ILE A 89 6.10 -0.11 4.50
N VAL A 90 5.53 -0.01 3.29
CA VAL A 90 6.18 0.36 2.03
C VAL A 90 5.26 1.23 1.20
#